data_AF-A0A9N9CX76-F1
#
_entry.id   AF-A0A9N9CX76-F1
#
_cell.length_a   1.000
_cell.length_b   1.000
_cell.length_c   1.000
_cell.angle_alpha   90.00
_cell.angle_beta   90.00
_cell.angle_gamma   90.00
#
_symmetry.space_group_name_H-M   'P 1'
#
loop_
_entity.id
_entity.type
_entity.pdbx_description
1 polymer ?
#
loop_
_entity_poly.entity_id
_entity_poly.type
_entity_poly.pdbx_seq_one_letter_code
_entity_poly.pdbx_strand_id
1 'polypeptide(L)'
;MTAALTATQRSGRPSKLSKRDERQFVREVEKDRSITPEPLTEAFNKCLTISVSSRTVQRTLHNYGFYSRVANQKPLATEKNKKIRIGWCKRMKNWKEEWDMVVFGDESRYLIFKMMLI
;
A
#
# COMPACT_ATOMS: atom_id res chain seq x y z
N MET A 1 -37.84 15.43 -39.37
CA MET A 1 -36.72 14.69 -38.75
C MET A 1 -36.10 15.60 -37.68
N THR A 2 -36.46 15.41 -36.42
CA THR A 2 -35.98 16.23 -35.29
C THR A 2 -34.66 15.66 -34.76
N ALA A 3 -33.56 16.35 -34.99
CA ALA A 3 -32.26 15.98 -34.42
C ALA A 3 -32.23 16.32 -32.92
N ALA A 4 -32.01 15.31 -32.09
CA ALA A 4 -31.84 15.49 -30.65
C ALA A 4 -30.47 16.13 -30.37
N LEU A 5 -30.47 17.33 -29.81
CA LEU A 5 -29.28 18.01 -29.30
C LEU A 5 -28.81 17.27 -28.03
N THR A 6 -27.77 16.44 -28.15
CA THR A 6 -27.12 15.83 -26.98
C THR A 6 -26.26 16.87 -26.27
N ALA A 7 -26.65 17.25 -25.06
CA ALA A 7 -25.90 18.20 -24.23
C ALA A 7 -24.50 17.65 -23.90
N THR A 8 -23.46 18.44 -24.17
CA THR A 8 -22.07 18.09 -23.85
C THR A 8 -21.80 18.19 -22.34
N GLN A 9 -20.89 17.35 -21.85
CA GLN A 9 -20.52 17.32 -20.43
C GLN A 9 -19.88 18.64 -20.01
N ARG A 10 -20.37 19.24 -18.92
CA ARG A 10 -19.82 20.49 -18.37
C ARG A 10 -18.48 20.22 -17.68
N SER A 11 -17.53 21.14 -17.82
CA SER A 11 -16.13 21.02 -17.34
C SER A 11 -15.95 21.02 -15.82
N GLY A 12 -17.02 21.20 -15.04
CA GLY A 12 -16.99 21.18 -13.59
C GLY A 12 -16.10 22.28 -12.97
N ARG A 13 -15.87 22.17 -11.66
CA ARG A 13 -14.97 23.08 -10.94
C ARG A 13 -13.52 22.61 -11.12
N PRO A 14 -12.56 23.49 -11.46
CA PRO A 14 -11.16 23.13 -11.54
C PRO A 14 -10.62 22.68 -10.18
N SER A 15 -9.67 21.73 -10.19
CA SER A 15 -8.97 21.28 -8.99
C SER A 15 -8.19 22.43 -8.35
N LYS A 16 -8.12 22.45 -7.02
CA LYS A 16 -7.25 23.39 -6.28
C LYS A 16 -5.76 23.05 -6.42
N LEU A 17 -5.45 21.77 -6.64
CA LEU A 17 -4.08 21.29 -6.78
C LEU A 17 -3.68 21.29 -8.25
N SER A 18 -2.48 21.80 -8.55
CA SER A 18 -1.93 21.67 -9.90
C SER A 18 -1.41 20.25 -10.12
N LYS A 19 -1.28 19.85 -11.39
CA LYS A 19 -0.65 18.56 -11.75
C LYS A 19 0.80 18.42 -11.27
N ARG A 20 1.48 19.54 -10.98
CA ARG A 20 2.83 19.52 -10.40
C ARG A 20 2.76 19.16 -8.92
N ASP A 21 1.84 19.77 -8.19
CA ASP A 21 1.61 19.52 -6.76
C ASP A 21 1.17 18.08 -6.51
N GLU A 22 0.24 17.57 -7.33
CA GLU A 22 -0.21 16.18 -7.28
C GLU A 22 0.96 15.18 -7.47
N ARG A 23 1.88 15.46 -8.41
CA ARG A 23 3.06 14.60 -8.65
C ARG A 23 4.07 14.66 -7.52
N GLN A 24 4.32 15.85 -6.97
CA GLN A 24 5.20 16.01 -5.82
C GLN A 24 4.64 15.26 -4.61
N PHE A 25 3.32 15.35 -4.42
CA PHE A 25 2.62 14.65 -3.36
C PHE A 25 2.79 13.14 -3.45
N VAL A 26 2.49 12.55 -4.62
CA VAL A 26 2.60 11.11 -4.85
C VAL A 26 4.01 10.61 -4.51
N ARG A 27 5.05 11.34 -4.91
CA ARG A 27 6.45 10.98 -4.60
C ARG A 27 6.75 10.98 -3.10
N GLU A 28 6.16 11.91 -2.35
CA GLU A 28 6.39 11.98 -0.91
C GLU A 28 5.73 10.81 -0.17
N VAL A 29 4.51 10.47 -0.57
CA VAL A 29 3.77 9.31 -0.03
C VAL A 29 4.43 7.99 -0.41
N GLU A 30 5.11 7.92 -1.55
CA GLU A 30 5.86 6.73 -1.94
C GLU A 30 7.08 6.46 -1.06
N LYS A 31 7.68 7.50 -0.45
CA LYS A 31 8.78 7.35 0.51
C LYS A 31 8.30 6.72 1.82
N ASP A 32 7.15 7.16 2.33
CA ASP A 32 6.53 6.62 3.53
C ASP A 32 5.04 6.37 3.30
N ARG A 33 4.71 5.10 3.04
CA ARG A 33 3.33 4.64 2.82
C ARG A 33 2.53 4.47 4.10
N SER A 34 3.14 4.68 5.28
CA SER A 34 2.50 4.52 6.59
C SER A 34 1.98 5.83 7.18
N ILE A 35 2.29 6.96 6.55
CA ILE A 35 1.89 8.29 7.03
C ILE A 35 0.38 8.47 7.04
N THR A 36 -0.14 9.03 8.13
CA THR A 36 -1.57 9.32 8.29
C THR A 36 -1.97 10.59 7.52
N PRO A 37 -3.25 10.75 7.13
CA PRO A 37 -3.70 11.87 6.32
C PRO A 37 -3.50 13.25 6.97
N GLU A 38 -3.53 13.37 8.29
CA GLU A 38 -3.47 14.66 9.00
C GLU A 38 -2.06 15.26 8.99
N PRO A 39 -1.00 14.57 9.46
CA PRO A 39 0.38 15.05 9.34
C PRO A 39 0.79 15.26 7.88
N LEU A 40 0.28 14.39 7.00
CA LEU A 40 0.46 14.52 5.56
C LEU A 40 -0.10 15.86 5.07
N THR A 41 -1.35 16.17 5.43
CA THR A 41 -2.01 17.44 5.05
C THR A 41 -1.27 18.67 5.62
N GLU A 42 -0.79 18.60 6.86
CA GLU A 42 0.03 19.67 7.43
C GLU A 42 1.34 19.88 6.67
N ALA A 43 2.04 18.79 6.33
CA ALA A 43 3.24 18.86 5.49
C ALA A 43 2.93 19.48 4.13
N PHE A 44 1.79 19.15 3.52
CA PHE A 44 1.35 19.78 2.27
C PHE A 44 1.11 21.27 2.42
N ASN A 45 0.38 21.68 3.45
CA ASN A 45 0.05 23.08 3.66
C ASN A 45 1.28 23.94 3.98
N LYS A 46 2.38 23.35 4.49
CA LYS A 46 3.67 24.05 4.68
C LYS A 46 4.43 24.28 3.36
N CYS A 47 4.32 23.34 2.40
CA CYS A 47 5.03 23.42 1.13
C CYS A 47 4.25 24.13 0.02
N LEU A 48 2.92 24.17 0.12
CA LEU A 48 2.04 24.79 -0.86
C LEU A 48 1.75 26.24 -0.49
N THR A 49 1.60 27.09 -1.51
CA THR A 49 1.08 28.47 -1.34
C THR A 49 -0.43 28.50 -1.03
N ILE A 50 -1.11 27.35 -1.14
CA ILE A 50 -2.56 27.22 -0.99
C ILE A 50 -2.84 26.18 0.09
N SER A 51 -3.71 26.53 1.04
CA SER A 51 -4.20 25.58 2.04
C SER A 51 -5.25 24.63 1.45
N VAL A 52 -5.04 23.34 1.64
CA VAL A 52 -5.94 22.25 1.26
C VAL A 52 -6.45 21.49 2.49
N SER A 53 -7.68 20.99 2.39
CA SER A 53 -8.28 20.15 3.42
C SER A 53 -7.79 18.71 3.31
N SER A 54 -7.80 17.98 4.43
CA SER A 54 -7.47 16.55 4.47
C SER A 54 -8.31 15.72 3.50
N ARG A 55 -9.58 16.10 3.32
CA ARG A 55 -10.47 15.44 2.36
C ARG A 55 -10.03 15.61 0.91
N THR A 56 -9.45 16.76 0.57
CA THR A 56 -8.91 17.03 -0.78
C THR A 56 -7.68 16.15 -1.02
N VAL A 57 -6.78 16.08 -0.03
CA VAL A 57 -5.59 15.22 -0.03
C VAL A 57 -5.97 13.74 -0.23
N GLN A 58 -6.92 13.23 0.55
CA GLN A 58 -7.43 11.85 0.41
C GLN A 58 -8.02 11.55 -0.98
N ARG A 59 -8.80 12.47 -1.54
CA ARG A 59 -9.38 12.29 -2.89
C ARG A 59 -8.28 12.21 -3.95
N THR A 60 -7.28 13.07 -3.86
CA THR A 60 -6.12 13.02 -4.75
C THR A 60 -5.41 11.67 -4.62
N LEU A 61 -5.13 11.20 -3.39
CA LEU A 61 -4.53 9.88 -3.17
C LEU A 61 -5.31 8.75 -3.84
N HIS A 62 -6.63 8.73 -3.66
CA HIS A 62 -7.49 7.70 -4.25
C HIS A 62 -7.46 7.74 -5.78
N ASN A 63 -7.44 8.93 -6.39
CA ASN A 63 -7.30 9.08 -7.84
C ASN A 63 -5.98 8.50 -8.37
N TYR A 64 -4.94 8.48 -7.55
CA TYR A 64 -3.65 7.87 -7.85
C TYR A 64 -3.55 6.41 -7.38
N GLY A 65 -4.63 5.81 -6.86
CA GLY A 65 -4.68 4.42 -6.45
C GLY A 65 -4.12 4.13 -5.05
N PHE A 66 -3.84 5.16 -4.25
CA PHE A 66 -3.42 4.98 -2.86
C PHE A 66 -4.64 4.81 -1.96
N TYR A 67 -4.64 3.74 -1.18
CA TYR A 67 -5.66 3.45 -0.20
C TYR A 67 -5.01 2.98 1.10
N SER A 68 -5.66 3.27 2.23
CA SER A 68 -5.21 2.76 3.53
C SER A 68 -5.28 1.24 3.57
N ARG A 69 -4.19 0.61 4.04
CA ARG A 69 -4.03 -0.84 4.20
C ARG A 69 -3.22 -1.11 5.47
N VAL A 70 -3.52 -2.22 6.14
CA VAL A 70 -2.74 -2.72 7.27
C VAL A 70 -1.71 -3.72 6.75
N ALA A 71 -0.43 -3.51 7.08
CA ALA A 71 0.62 -4.46 6.74
C ALA A 71 0.54 -5.70 7.62
N ASN A 72 0.70 -6.89 7.03
CA ASN A 72 0.79 -8.14 7.79
C ASN A 72 2.10 -8.17 8.61
N GLN A 73 1.98 -8.55 9.88
CA GLN A 73 3.13 -8.79 10.75
C GLN A 73 3.93 -9.97 10.21
N LYS A 74 5.23 -9.76 9.95
CA LYS A 74 6.16 -10.78 9.48
C LYS A 74 7.27 -10.96 10.50
N PRO A 75 7.72 -12.20 10.77
CA PRO A 75 8.89 -12.41 11.61
C PRO A 75 10.11 -11.74 10.98
N LEU A 76 10.93 -11.10 11.82
CA LEU A 76 12.14 -10.43 11.37
C LEU A 76 13.12 -11.46 10.78
N ALA A 77 13.46 -11.31 9.50
CA ALA A 77 14.49 -12.11 8.86
C ALA A 77 15.80 -11.34 8.83
N THR A 78 16.83 -11.86 9.51
CA THR A 78 18.19 -11.31 9.42
C THR A 78 18.74 -11.45 8.00
N GLU A 79 19.68 -10.59 7.61
CA GLU A 79 20.30 -10.64 6.28
C GLU A 79 20.96 -12.01 5.99
N LYS A 80 21.56 -12.62 7.01
CA LYS A 80 22.10 -13.99 6.94
C LYS A 80 20.99 -14.99 6.58
N ASN A 81 19.86 -14.95 7.30
CA ASN A 81 18.76 -15.88 7.08
C ASN A 81 18.10 -15.67 5.71
N LYS A 82 18.00 -14.42 5.23
CA LYS A 82 17.51 -14.12 3.86
C LYS A 82 18.39 -14.78 2.80
N LYS A 83 19.72 -14.66 2.91
CA LYS A 83 20.66 -15.27 1.97
C LYS A 83 20.55 -16.79 1.96
N ILE A 84 20.47 -17.42 3.14
CA ILE A 84 20.31 -18.88 3.26
C ILE A 84 19.01 -19.34 2.59
N ARG A 85 17.88 -18.67 2.88
CA ARG A 85 16.58 -18.98 2.29
C ARG A 85 16.59 -18.86 0.77
N ILE A 86 17.11 -17.75 0.23
CA ILE A 86 17.21 -17.55 -1.22
C ILE A 86 18.11 -18.62 -1.86
N GLY A 87 19.25 -18.92 -1.25
CA GLY A 87 20.15 -19.96 -1.74
C GLY A 87 19.48 -21.34 -1.79
N TRP A 88 18.71 -21.68 -0.75
CA TRP A 88 17.93 -22.91 -0.72
C TRP A 88 16.85 -22.94 -1.81
N CYS A 89 16.04 -21.88 -1.94
CA CYS A 89 15.01 -21.79 -2.98
C CYS A 89 15.60 -21.89 -4.39
N LYS A 90 16.76 -21.29 -4.65
CA LYS A 90 17.44 -21.39 -5.96
C LYS A 90 17.87 -22.82 -6.29
N ARG A 91 18.39 -23.57 -5.30
CA ARG A 91 18.78 -24.97 -5.48
C ARG A 91 17.57 -25.86 -5.76
N MET A 92 16.48 -25.66 -5.03
CA MET A 92 15.26 -26.46 -5.16
C MET A 92 14.33 -26.00 -6.29
N LYS A 93 14.66 -24.91 -7.02
CA LYS A 93 13.79 -24.29 -8.02
C LYS A 93 13.33 -25.25 -9.13
N ASN A 94 14.21 -26.15 -9.54
CA ASN A 94 13.96 -27.05 -10.67
C ASN A 94 13.48 -28.44 -10.25
N TRP A 95 13.31 -28.69 -8.95
CA TRP A 95 12.81 -29.96 -8.44
C TRP A 95 11.34 -30.14 -8.83
N LYS A 96 11.00 -31.35 -9.29
CA LYS A 96 9.66 -31.77 -9.65
C LYS A 96 9.34 -33.09 -8.95
N GLU A 97 9.79 -34.20 -9.52
CA GLU A 97 9.56 -35.57 -9.01
C GLU A 97 10.31 -35.81 -7.69
N GLU A 98 11.37 -35.04 -7.43
CA GLU A 98 12.12 -35.10 -6.18
C GLU A 98 11.28 -34.69 -4.97
N TRP A 99 10.24 -33.87 -5.16
CA TRP A 99 9.33 -33.50 -4.07
C TRP A 99 8.49 -34.66 -3.57
N ASP A 100 8.23 -35.68 -4.40
CA ASP A 100 7.43 -36.85 -4.03
C ASP A 100 8.13 -37.70 -2.95
N MET A 101 9.45 -37.55 -2.82
CA MET A 101 10.26 -38.26 -1.84
C MET A 101 10.46 -37.46 -0.54
N VAL A 102 9.94 -36.23 -0.45
CA VAL A 102 10.15 -35.33 0.69
C VAL A 102 8.92 -35.31 1.59
N VAL A 103 9.12 -35.67 2.86
CA VAL A 103 8.11 -35.52 3.91
C VAL A 103 8.49 -34.36 4.82
N PHE A 104 7.58 -33.39 4.99
CA PHE A 104 7.76 -32.26 5.91
C PHE A 104 7.01 -32.51 7.22
N GLY A 105 7.66 -32.18 8.34
CA GLY A 105 7.05 -32.14 9.66
C GLY A 105 7.47 -30.86 10.39
N ASP A 106 6.58 -30.34 11.22
CA ASP A 106 6.85 -29.21 12.12
C ASP A 106 6.07 -29.42 13.42
N GLU A 107 6.57 -28.86 14.52
CA GLU A 107 5.93 -28.93 15.83
C GLU A 107 5.13 -27.66 16.08
N SER A 108 3.86 -27.82 16.46
CA SER A 108 3.00 -26.69 16.84
C SER A 108 2.60 -26.79 18.30
N ARG A 109 2.61 -25.64 18.99
CA ARG A 109 2.16 -25.54 20.37
C ARG A 109 0.66 -25.28 20.41
N TYR A 110 -0.10 -26.20 21.00
CA TYR A 110 -1.52 -26.05 21.26
C TYR A 110 -1.73 -25.71 22.74
N LEU A 111 -2.38 -24.58 23.02
CA LEU A 111 -2.76 -24.20 24.38
C LEU A 111 -4.21 -24.65 24.61
N ILE A 112 -4.40 -25.65 25.48
CA ILE A 112 -5.71 -26.28 25.76
C ILE A 112 -6.59 -25.37 26.66
N PHE A 113 -5.97 -24.47 27.43
CA PHE A 113 -6.70 -23.49 28.24
C PHE A 113 -6.15 -22.09 27.98
N LYS A 114 -6.97 -21.23 27.36
CA LYS A 114 -6.72 -19.79 27.31
C LYS A 114 -7.11 -19.23 28.68
N MET A 115 -6.16 -19.12 29.60
CA MET A 115 -6.40 -18.40 30.85
C MET A 115 -6.77 -16.96 30.46
N MET A 116 -8.04 -16.61 30.67
CA MET A 116 -8.57 -15.28 30.46
C MET A 116 -8.01 -14.40 31.57
N LEU A 117 -6.83 -13.83 31.36
CA LEU A 117 -6.38 -12.69 32.14
C LEU A 117 -7.10 -11.46 31.60
N ILE A 118 -8.08 -11.02 32.38
CA ILE A 118 -8.70 -9.70 32.32
C ILE A 118 -7.67 -8.68 32.80
#